data_AF-A0A3F3PYH9-F1
#
_entry.id   AF-A0A3F3PYH9-F1
#
_cell.length_a   1.000
_cell.length_b   1.000
_cell.length_c   1.000
_cell.angle_alpha   90.00
_cell.angle_beta   90.00
_cell.angle_gamma   90.00
#
_symmetry.space_group_name_H-M   'P 1'
#
loop_
_entity.id
_entity.type
_entity.pdbx_description
1 polymer ?
#
loop_
_entity_poly.entity_id
_entity_poly.type
_entity_poly.pdbx_seq_one_letter_code
_entity_poly.pdbx_strand_id
1 'polypeptide(L)'
;MSGISGPLILVSTVTPDNYARAIISLSRRYSSTSAFPGNNYVDIAEWMIQERYLLNSVKQEKDAISSPFWSEKPHDLVVQHEVFSAATPVPASGSGQIVFIRGFISPSWVSAIGSKYNIEPEFFKRHMDFLSMCIDRHSYSFPSLVSSSNNIIRLCVSTILHRDDFGGQDLQSQRSYQRSELGSYRLQQLGSNRVRCGDSLVREYSTVCPRFSVIEQWISLYITKTDREWAVIAWMDHGRPLEESPPGPWSSHLKSKATALPILQYHPKMAFRTTSNRLDPDANVTAEVQQSTTILPLQYDSLIALVELACRAPQDPLSMCIPLFAHAAFSEVQFLNLMESRIQKQVNSIVEGLSTDALGTLQYFSNILNRHAQQLKDSTRALFKLTERSSQGLDGTRVEKQIAKNAGPLGLDIGSCRQISGTGMVKNVRSSSADGTFTTEGLLEDYEQLYARCMELSNLCTQGISLAMNKATIDESRRAIEQSERVKKLTLLATLFIPLSFSSSLLGMNIDLLGQNSVQSWWFFVLCIPITLFAYIFYLWDSQALRRCLVRFWKRWCRAKRNVTAAKSWKDPSYIV
;
A
#
# COMPACT_ATOMS: atom_id res chain seq x y z
N MET A 1 -33.97 -13.24 -43.94
CA MET A 1 -32.85 -13.81 -44.72
C MET A 1 -32.31 -12.73 -45.65
N SER A 2 -31.23 -12.07 -45.27
CA SER A 2 -30.26 -11.45 -46.18
C SER A 2 -28.95 -11.31 -45.39
N GLY A 3 -27.89 -11.89 -45.95
CA GLY A 3 -26.71 -12.34 -45.22
C GLY A 3 -25.81 -11.22 -44.72
N ILE A 4 -25.36 -11.42 -43.50
CA ILE A 4 -24.18 -10.81 -42.90
C ILE A 4 -22.96 -11.50 -43.55
N SER A 5 -22.16 -10.75 -44.29
CA SER A 5 -20.78 -11.15 -44.60
C SER A 5 -19.94 -9.89 -44.79
N GLY A 6 -19.65 -9.20 -43.68
CA GLY A 6 -18.54 -8.25 -43.63
C GLY A 6 -17.24 -9.05 -43.52
N PRO A 7 -16.20 -8.76 -44.34
CA PRO A 7 -14.96 -9.51 -44.27
C PRO A 7 -14.28 -9.28 -42.93
N LEU A 8 -13.85 -10.36 -42.29
CA LEU A 8 -12.82 -10.35 -41.25
C LEU A 8 -11.57 -9.73 -41.87
N ILE A 9 -11.33 -8.44 -41.59
CA ILE A 9 -10.15 -7.72 -42.06
C ILE A 9 -8.93 -8.33 -41.36
N LEU A 10 -8.16 -9.08 -42.16
CA LEU A 10 -6.77 -9.44 -41.91
C LEU A 10 -6.00 -8.20 -41.41
N VAL A 11 -5.27 -8.36 -40.32
CA VAL A 11 -4.48 -7.35 -39.60
C VAL A 11 -3.70 -6.44 -40.57
N SER A 12 -4.25 -5.26 -40.86
CA SER A 12 -3.46 -4.15 -41.41
C SER A 12 -2.45 -3.76 -40.34
N THR A 13 -1.18 -3.61 -40.71
CA THR A 13 -0.13 -3.10 -39.82
C THR A 13 -0.61 -1.81 -39.16
N VAL A 14 -0.85 -1.87 -37.85
CA VAL A 14 -1.32 -0.71 -37.10
C VAL A 14 -0.19 0.30 -37.13
N THR A 15 -0.42 1.48 -37.71
CA THR A 15 0.56 2.57 -37.66
C THR A 15 0.45 3.30 -36.31
N PRO A 16 1.51 3.96 -35.83
CA PRO A 16 1.45 4.76 -34.61
C PRO A 16 0.30 5.78 -34.62
N ASP A 17 0.06 6.43 -35.76
CA ASP A 17 -1.04 7.38 -35.92
C ASP A 17 -2.43 6.75 -35.91
N ASN A 18 -2.57 5.53 -36.44
CA ASN A 18 -3.82 4.77 -36.36
C ASN A 18 -4.08 4.35 -34.90
N TYR A 19 -3.06 3.89 -34.18
CA TYR A 19 -3.15 3.49 -32.79
C TYR A 19 -3.59 4.65 -31.89
N ALA A 20 -2.93 5.82 -32.01
CA ALA A 20 -3.31 7.02 -31.28
C ALA A 20 -4.75 7.46 -31.59
N ARG A 21 -5.14 7.44 -32.87
CA ARG A 21 -6.52 7.75 -33.29
C ARG A 21 -7.53 6.76 -32.72
N ALA A 22 -7.19 5.47 -32.63
CA ALA A 22 -8.06 4.46 -32.05
C ALA A 22 -8.35 4.75 -30.58
N ILE A 23 -7.34 5.09 -29.77
CA ILE A 23 -7.50 5.46 -28.36
C ILE A 23 -8.39 6.71 -28.23
N ILE A 24 -8.11 7.76 -29.00
CA ILE A 24 -8.90 9.00 -29.00
C ILE A 24 -10.35 8.74 -29.46
N SER A 25 -10.56 7.85 -30.43
CA SER A 25 -11.90 7.50 -30.88
C SER A 25 -12.67 6.69 -29.83
N LEU A 26 -11.97 5.82 -29.08
CA LEU A 26 -12.54 5.05 -27.99
C LEU A 26 -12.98 5.97 -26.87
N SER A 27 -12.15 6.94 -26.47
CA SER A 27 -12.47 7.86 -25.38
C SER A 27 -13.69 8.75 -25.64
N ARG A 28 -14.02 8.97 -26.91
CA ARG A 28 -15.20 9.75 -27.35
C ARG A 28 -16.48 8.92 -27.48
N ARG A 29 -16.45 7.62 -27.19
CA ARG A 29 -17.66 6.78 -27.19
C ARG A 29 -18.48 7.04 -25.93
N TYR A 30 -19.75 7.38 -26.12
CA TYR A 30 -20.71 7.65 -25.05
C TYR A 30 -21.68 6.47 -24.89
N SER A 31 -22.35 6.42 -23.74
CA SER A 31 -23.42 5.45 -23.48
C SER A 31 -24.57 5.53 -24.48
N SER A 32 -24.77 6.69 -25.13
CA SER A 32 -25.77 6.89 -26.18
C SER A 32 -25.37 6.32 -27.54
N THR A 33 -24.08 6.06 -27.79
CA THR A 33 -23.56 5.68 -29.11
C THR A 33 -22.91 4.29 -29.14
N SER A 34 -22.60 3.71 -27.99
CA SER A 34 -21.90 2.43 -27.89
C SER A 34 -22.25 1.72 -26.57
N ALA A 35 -22.45 0.40 -26.64
CA ALA A 35 -22.51 -0.45 -25.45
C ALA A 35 -21.17 -0.52 -24.68
N PHE A 36 -20.09 -0.05 -25.31
CA PHE A 36 -18.76 0.09 -24.73
C PHE A 36 -18.39 1.58 -24.68
N PRO A 37 -18.82 2.32 -23.65
CA PRO A 37 -18.40 3.70 -23.45
C PRO A 37 -16.92 3.77 -23.10
N GLY A 38 -16.24 4.84 -23.49
CA GLY A 38 -14.80 4.99 -23.32
C GLY A 38 -14.38 6.09 -22.35
N ASN A 39 -15.28 6.55 -21.47
CA ASN A 39 -15.01 7.60 -20.47
C ASN A 39 -13.73 7.34 -19.65
N ASN A 40 -13.37 6.08 -19.46
CA ASN A 40 -12.17 5.65 -18.76
C ASN A 40 -10.85 5.90 -19.51
N TYR A 41 -10.88 6.28 -20.79
CA TYR A 41 -9.70 6.62 -21.60
C TYR A 41 -9.60 8.14 -21.89
N VAL A 42 -10.43 8.97 -21.26
CA VAL A 42 -10.45 10.42 -21.53
C VAL A 42 -9.12 11.07 -21.19
N ASP A 43 -8.56 10.84 -20.00
CA ASP A 43 -7.35 11.55 -19.57
C ASP A 43 -6.12 11.16 -20.42
N ILE A 44 -5.96 9.88 -20.76
CA ILE A 44 -4.88 9.45 -21.66
C ILE A 44 -5.08 10.02 -23.07
N ALA A 45 -6.32 10.12 -23.56
CA ALA A 45 -6.60 10.71 -24.87
C ALA A 45 -6.34 12.22 -24.89
N GLU A 46 -6.75 12.96 -23.85
CA GLU A 46 -6.47 14.39 -23.68
C GLU A 46 -4.95 14.65 -23.66
N TRP A 47 -4.22 13.84 -22.89
CA TRP A 47 -2.76 13.89 -22.82
C TRP A 47 -2.08 13.61 -24.18
N MET A 48 -2.53 12.58 -24.91
CA MET A 48 -2.01 12.29 -26.26
C MET A 48 -2.28 13.43 -27.27
N ILE A 49 -3.40 14.15 -27.11
CA ILE A 49 -3.77 15.26 -27.98
C ILE A 49 -2.90 16.50 -27.70
N GLN A 50 -2.59 16.80 -26.43
CA GLN A 50 -1.79 17.97 -26.04
C GLN A 50 -0.40 17.98 -26.69
N GLU A 51 0.32 16.84 -26.71
CA GLU A 51 1.64 16.76 -27.36
C GLU A 51 1.55 16.95 -28.88
N ARG A 52 0.49 16.44 -29.54
CA ARG A 52 0.28 16.65 -30.97
C ARG A 52 0.14 18.13 -31.33
N TYR A 53 -0.55 18.92 -30.51
CA TYR A 53 -0.66 20.36 -30.74
C TYR A 53 0.69 21.07 -30.58
N LEU A 54 1.50 20.71 -29.57
CA LEU A 54 2.85 21.27 -29.38
C LEU A 54 3.80 20.90 -30.54
N LEU A 55 3.80 19.64 -30.96
CA LEU A 55 4.63 19.18 -32.09
C LEU A 55 4.22 19.83 -33.42
N ASN A 56 2.93 20.05 -33.64
CA ASN A 56 2.43 20.73 -34.84
C ASN A 56 2.72 22.23 -34.82
N SER A 57 2.67 22.88 -33.65
CA SER A 57 3.07 24.28 -33.46
C SER A 57 4.56 24.48 -33.74
N VAL A 58 5.42 23.58 -33.23
CA VAL A 58 6.87 23.62 -33.46
C VAL A 58 7.23 23.30 -34.92
N LYS A 59 6.43 22.48 -35.61
CA LYS A 59 6.56 22.27 -37.06
C LYS A 59 6.16 23.51 -37.87
N GLN A 60 5.18 24.29 -37.42
CA GLN A 60 4.77 25.54 -38.07
C GLN A 60 5.79 26.69 -37.91
N GLU A 61 6.57 26.72 -36.82
CA GLU A 61 7.68 27.69 -36.65
C GLU A 61 8.95 27.31 -37.42
N LYS A 62 9.13 26.04 -37.80
CA LYS A 62 10.34 25.53 -38.47
C LYS A 62 10.31 25.57 -40.00
N ASP A 63 9.28 26.16 -40.60
CA ASP A 63 9.27 26.50 -42.03
C ASP A 63 10.03 27.81 -42.34
N ALA A 64 10.60 28.46 -41.31
CA ALA A 64 11.65 29.46 -41.45
C ALA A 64 12.86 29.04 -40.59
N ILE A 65 13.97 28.71 -41.25
CA ILE A 65 15.27 28.30 -40.68
C ILE A 65 15.40 26.79 -40.37
N SER A 66 16.04 26.13 -41.34
CA SER A 66 16.57 24.78 -41.29
C SER A 66 17.59 24.57 -40.15
N SER A 67 17.30 23.70 -39.19
CA SER A 67 18.16 22.61 -38.72
C SER A 67 17.56 21.91 -37.49
N PRO A 68 17.66 20.58 -37.38
CA PRO A 68 17.18 19.84 -36.22
C PRO A 68 18.20 19.93 -35.10
N PHE A 69 17.80 20.49 -33.96
CA PHE A 69 18.54 20.46 -32.71
C PHE A 69 18.52 19.01 -32.16
N TRP A 70 19.36 18.15 -32.74
CA TRP A 70 19.78 16.91 -32.12
C TRP A 70 20.79 17.28 -31.05
N SER A 71 20.38 17.24 -29.78
CA SER A 71 21.32 17.23 -28.68
C SER A 71 21.70 15.78 -28.40
N GLU A 72 22.95 15.47 -28.70
CA GLU A 72 23.62 14.20 -28.47
C GLU A 72 23.64 13.85 -26.97
N LYS A 73 22.94 12.76 -26.63
CA LYS A 73 23.39 11.65 -25.77
C LYS A 73 22.34 10.54 -25.92
N PRO A 74 22.70 9.33 -26.41
CA PRO A 74 21.74 8.26 -26.64
C PRO A 74 21.15 7.84 -25.29
N HIS A 75 19.85 8.03 -25.11
CA HIS A 75 19.18 7.68 -23.86
C HIS A 75 19.01 6.16 -23.77
N ASP A 76 19.39 5.61 -22.61
CA ASP A 76 19.41 4.18 -22.23
C ASP A 76 18.02 3.51 -22.28
N LEU A 77 17.50 3.32 -23.49
CA LEU A 77 16.74 2.12 -23.84
C LEU A 77 17.77 1.02 -24.07
N VAL A 78 17.97 0.18 -23.07
CA VAL A 78 18.83 -1.00 -23.22
C VAL A 78 18.02 -2.04 -23.96
N VAL A 79 17.91 -1.83 -25.26
CA VAL A 79 17.91 -2.93 -26.21
C VAL A 79 19.37 -3.09 -26.57
N GLN A 80 19.95 -4.21 -26.14
CA GLN A 80 21.29 -4.57 -26.55
C GLN A 80 21.28 -4.65 -28.09
N HIS A 81 22.09 -3.80 -28.71
CA HIS A 81 22.12 -3.32 -30.10
C HIS A 81 21.53 -1.91 -30.32
N GLU A 82 22.47 -0.96 -30.39
CA GLU A 82 22.44 0.33 -31.09
C GLU A 82 21.07 0.91 -31.46
N VAL A 83 20.70 1.97 -30.74
CA VAL A 83 19.66 2.94 -31.12
C VAL A 83 18.32 2.26 -31.42
N PHE A 84 17.45 2.16 -30.40
CA PHE A 84 16.04 1.83 -30.64
C PHE A 84 15.39 2.97 -31.42
N SER A 85 15.55 2.93 -32.74
CA SER A 85 14.74 3.65 -33.69
C SER A 85 13.43 2.88 -33.84
N ALA A 86 12.35 3.54 -34.28
CA ALA A 86 11.11 2.86 -34.67
C ALA A 86 11.33 1.74 -35.72
N ALA A 87 12.53 1.65 -36.28
CA ALA A 87 13.03 0.64 -37.21
C ALA A 87 13.67 -0.62 -36.58
N THR A 88 13.77 -0.75 -35.25
CA THR A 88 14.33 -1.98 -34.64
C THR A 88 13.47 -3.18 -35.03
N PRO A 89 14.00 -4.22 -35.69
CA PRO A 89 13.18 -5.29 -36.25
C PRO A 89 12.40 -6.03 -35.15
N VAL A 90 11.15 -6.40 -35.44
CA VAL A 90 10.44 -7.46 -34.70
C VAL A 90 11.30 -8.73 -34.85
N PRO A 91 11.48 -9.54 -33.79
CA PRO A 91 12.35 -10.70 -33.83
C PRO A 91 12.08 -11.58 -35.05
N ALA A 92 13.14 -12.14 -35.61
CA ALA A 92 13.03 -13.16 -36.65
C ALA A 92 12.15 -14.32 -36.15
N SER A 93 11.34 -14.87 -37.05
CA SER A 93 10.28 -15.82 -36.73
C SER A 93 10.75 -16.95 -35.81
N GLY A 94 10.15 -17.03 -34.62
CA GLY A 94 10.39 -18.11 -33.66
C GLY A 94 11.27 -17.79 -32.44
N SER A 95 11.62 -16.52 -32.19
CA SER A 95 12.31 -16.13 -30.95
C SER A 95 11.47 -15.19 -30.08
N GLY A 96 11.55 -15.39 -28.76
CA GLY A 96 10.85 -14.55 -27.79
C GLY A 96 11.69 -13.37 -27.31
N GLN A 97 11.04 -12.25 -27.00
CA GLN A 97 11.71 -10.99 -26.67
C GLN A 97 11.19 -10.39 -25.36
N ILE A 98 12.08 -9.86 -24.53
CA ILE A 98 11.73 -8.93 -23.44
C ILE A 98 12.20 -7.52 -23.79
N VAL A 99 11.34 -6.52 -23.58
CA VAL A 99 11.62 -5.11 -23.86
C VAL A 99 11.48 -4.33 -22.57
N PHE A 100 12.55 -3.68 -22.13
CA PHE A 100 12.54 -2.80 -20.98
C PHE A 100 12.28 -1.35 -21.39
N ILE A 101 11.34 -0.72 -20.71
CA ILE A 101 11.05 0.71 -20.81
C ILE A 101 11.37 1.31 -19.44
N ARG A 102 12.22 2.33 -19.41
CA ARG A 102 12.70 2.97 -18.18
C ARG A 102 12.16 4.40 -18.06
N GLY A 103 11.52 4.70 -16.92
CA GLY A 103 10.98 6.01 -16.59
C GLY A 103 9.73 6.39 -17.38
N PHE A 104 9.40 7.68 -17.35
CA PHE A 104 8.24 8.25 -18.03
C PHE A 104 8.34 8.13 -19.57
N ILE A 105 7.22 7.90 -20.25
CA ILE A 105 7.16 7.82 -21.72
C ILE A 105 6.34 8.95 -22.31
N SER A 106 6.71 9.41 -23.50
CA SER A 106 5.93 10.39 -24.26
C SER A 106 4.76 9.72 -25.01
N PRO A 107 3.71 10.49 -25.39
CA PRO A 107 2.61 9.98 -26.21
C PRO A 107 3.05 9.42 -27.58
N SER A 108 4.07 10.03 -28.18
CA SER A 108 4.75 9.51 -29.36
C SER A 108 5.32 8.09 -29.15
N TRP A 109 5.97 7.83 -28.01
CA TRP A 109 6.46 6.49 -27.64
C TRP A 109 5.34 5.50 -27.33
N VAL A 110 4.27 5.94 -26.64
CA VAL A 110 3.05 5.11 -26.44
C VAL A 110 2.50 4.63 -27.77
N SER A 111 2.43 5.53 -28.75
CA SER A 111 1.91 5.21 -30.09
C SER A 111 2.83 4.26 -30.85
N ALA A 112 4.15 4.47 -30.77
CA ALA A 112 5.14 3.63 -31.44
C ALA A 112 5.19 2.22 -30.86
N ILE A 113 5.31 2.08 -29.54
CA ILE A 113 5.41 0.77 -28.88
C ILE A 113 4.06 0.05 -28.91
N GLY A 114 2.96 0.78 -28.68
CA GLY A 114 1.61 0.24 -28.70
C GLY A 114 1.23 -0.34 -30.05
N SER A 115 1.56 0.36 -31.14
CA SER A 115 1.34 -0.14 -32.49
C SER A 115 2.27 -1.30 -32.87
N LYS A 116 3.55 -1.24 -32.48
CA LYS A 116 4.55 -2.28 -32.80
C LYS A 116 4.25 -3.63 -32.16
N TYR A 117 3.88 -3.65 -30.87
CA TYR A 117 3.64 -4.89 -30.13
C TYR A 117 2.14 -5.19 -29.93
N ASN A 118 1.26 -4.41 -30.57
CA ASN A 118 -0.20 -4.48 -30.41
C ASN A 118 -0.61 -4.50 -28.92
N ILE A 119 -0.10 -3.54 -28.16
CA ILE A 119 -0.34 -3.44 -26.72
C ILE A 119 -1.75 -2.89 -26.49
N GLU A 120 -2.49 -3.47 -25.54
CA GLU A 120 -3.78 -2.92 -25.15
C GLU A 120 -3.64 -1.55 -24.45
N PRO A 121 -4.44 -0.54 -24.80
CA PRO A 121 -4.41 0.78 -24.15
C PRO A 121 -4.60 0.74 -22.62
N GLU A 122 -5.27 -0.28 -22.10
CA GLU A 122 -5.46 -0.51 -20.66
C GLU A 122 -4.11 -0.68 -19.93
N PHE A 123 -3.08 -1.25 -20.57
CA PHE A 123 -1.73 -1.35 -19.99
C PHE A 123 -1.17 0.02 -19.67
N PHE A 124 -1.21 0.93 -20.64
CA PHE A 124 -0.70 2.29 -20.51
C PHE A 124 -1.50 3.09 -19.49
N LYS A 125 -2.82 2.99 -19.56
CA LYS A 125 -3.73 3.64 -18.61
C LYS A 125 -3.45 3.20 -17.16
N ARG A 126 -3.26 1.90 -16.93
CA ARG A 126 -2.97 1.38 -15.58
C ARG A 126 -1.64 1.86 -15.05
N HIS A 127 -0.60 1.85 -15.89
CA HIS A 127 0.70 2.35 -15.46
C HIS A 127 0.69 3.87 -15.30
N MET A 128 -0.10 4.61 -16.08
CA MET A 128 -0.31 6.06 -15.94
C MET A 128 -1.54 6.41 -15.09
N ASP A 129 -1.73 5.70 -13.98
CA ASP A 129 -2.80 6.01 -13.01
C ASP A 129 -2.73 7.44 -12.46
N PHE A 130 -1.57 8.09 -12.49
CA PHE A 130 -1.42 9.52 -12.17
C PHE A 130 -2.03 10.46 -13.23
N LEU A 131 -2.42 10.01 -14.43
CA LEU A 131 -3.25 10.86 -15.29
C LEU A 131 -4.69 10.90 -14.78
N SER A 132 -5.10 9.83 -14.08
CA SER A 132 -6.46 9.61 -13.59
C SER A 132 -6.73 10.29 -12.25
N MET A 133 -6.72 11.63 -12.26
CA MET A 133 -6.77 12.45 -11.05
C MET A 133 -8.10 12.40 -10.29
N CYS A 134 -9.20 12.08 -10.97
CA CYS A 134 -10.51 11.96 -10.35
C CYS A 134 -11.22 10.71 -10.86
N ILE A 135 -11.52 9.81 -9.93
CA ILE A 135 -12.19 8.53 -10.23
C ILE A 135 -13.59 8.76 -10.83
N ASP A 136 -14.21 9.90 -10.51
CA ASP A 136 -15.53 10.29 -11.03
C ASP A 136 -15.50 10.48 -12.56
N ARG A 137 -14.40 11.01 -13.13
CA ARG A 137 -14.26 11.20 -14.59
C ARG A 137 -14.24 9.87 -15.35
N HIS A 138 -13.80 8.78 -14.70
CA HIS A 138 -13.72 7.44 -15.31
C HIS A 138 -14.84 6.52 -14.90
N SER A 139 -15.89 7.06 -14.27
CA SER A 139 -17.06 6.31 -13.82
C SER A 139 -16.68 5.10 -12.94
N TYR A 140 -15.70 5.27 -12.04
CA TYR A 140 -15.25 4.23 -11.11
C TYR A 140 -14.80 2.91 -11.78
N SER A 141 -14.29 2.98 -13.01
CA SER A 141 -13.91 1.81 -13.80
C SER A 141 -12.59 1.13 -13.38
N PHE A 142 -11.91 1.65 -12.36
CA PHE A 142 -10.66 1.10 -11.83
C PHE A 142 -10.81 0.72 -10.34
N PRO A 143 -10.37 -0.47 -9.91
CA PRO A 143 -9.77 -1.54 -10.72
C PRO A 143 -10.80 -2.23 -11.63
N SER A 144 -10.35 -2.71 -12.79
CA SER A 144 -11.20 -3.47 -13.73
C SER A 144 -11.32 -4.95 -13.30
N LEU A 145 -12.17 -5.71 -14.00
CA LEU A 145 -12.29 -7.14 -13.80
C LEU A 145 -10.95 -7.83 -14.08
N VAL A 146 -10.62 -8.80 -13.23
CA VAL A 146 -9.37 -9.56 -13.33
C VAL A 146 -9.31 -10.30 -14.67
N SER A 147 -10.42 -10.94 -15.07
CA SER A 147 -10.53 -11.72 -16.30
C SER A 147 -10.20 -10.92 -17.57
N SER A 148 -10.50 -9.62 -17.59
CA SER A 148 -10.22 -8.73 -18.73
C SER A 148 -8.80 -8.19 -18.77
N SER A 149 -7.95 -8.48 -17.77
CA SER A 149 -6.61 -7.90 -17.69
C SER A 149 -5.52 -8.89 -17.29
N ASN A 150 -5.75 -10.17 -17.60
CA ASN A 150 -4.82 -11.25 -17.25
C ASN A 150 -3.42 -11.10 -17.89
N ASN A 151 -3.27 -10.24 -18.91
CA ASN A 151 -2.00 -9.98 -19.59
C ASN A 151 -1.20 -8.84 -18.96
N ILE A 152 -1.79 -8.10 -18.01
CA ILE A 152 -1.18 -6.93 -17.38
C ILE A 152 -0.86 -7.28 -15.93
N ILE A 153 0.41 -7.18 -15.57
CA ILE A 153 0.91 -7.51 -14.23
C ILE A 153 1.61 -6.28 -13.68
N ARG A 154 1.47 -6.06 -12.38
CA ARG A 154 2.10 -4.95 -11.69
C ARG A 154 2.85 -5.47 -10.48
N LEU A 155 4.14 -5.16 -10.41
CA LEU A 155 5.01 -5.46 -9.29
C LEU A 155 5.42 -4.16 -8.62
N CYS A 156 5.35 -4.12 -7.29
CA CYS A 156 5.86 -3.01 -6.50
C CYS A 156 7.31 -3.31 -6.09
N VAL A 157 8.20 -2.33 -6.24
CA VAL A 157 9.57 -2.39 -5.76
C VAL A 157 9.79 -1.28 -4.74
N SER A 158 10.24 -1.67 -3.55
CA SER A 158 10.49 -0.77 -2.43
C SER A 158 11.97 -0.45 -2.33
N THR A 159 12.34 0.84 -2.45
CA THR A 159 13.70 1.32 -2.18
C THR A 159 13.76 1.98 -0.82
N ILE A 160 14.62 1.47 0.07
CA ILE A 160 14.83 2.05 1.40
C ILE A 160 15.88 3.16 1.29
N LEU A 161 15.54 4.34 1.79
CA LEU A 161 16.46 5.46 1.94
C LEU A 161 16.89 5.59 3.40
N HIS A 162 18.19 5.59 3.64
CA HIS A 162 18.81 5.89 4.93
C HIS A 162 19.36 7.32 4.94
N ARG A 163 19.24 8.01 6.06
CA ARG A 163 19.74 9.38 6.24
C ARG A 163 20.18 9.64 7.68
N ASP A 164 20.90 10.74 7.85
CA ASP A 164 21.10 11.37 9.14
C ASP A 164 19.78 12.00 9.62
N ASP A 165 19.57 11.99 10.94
CA ASP A 165 18.30 12.36 11.60
C ASP A 165 17.79 13.76 11.16
N PHE A 166 16.46 13.92 11.03
CA PHE A 166 15.80 15.14 10.50
C PHE A 166 15.99 16.41 11.35
N GLY A 167 16.64 16.32 12.50
CA GLY A 167 16.78 17.46 13.40
C GLY A 167 15.44 17.88 14.02
N GLY A 168 15.01 17.13 15.03
CA GLY A 168 14.08 17.62 16.08
C GLY A 168 12.63 17.96 15.71
N GLN A 169 12.22 17.92 14.43
CA GLN A 169 10.81 18.11 14.08
C GLN A 169 9.94 16.90 14.47
N ASP A 170 8.70 17.18 14.82
CA ASP A 170 7.68 16.16 15.10
C ASP A 170 7.44 15.26 13.86
N LEU A 171 7.54 13.94 14.07
CA LEU A 171 7.47 12.93 13.01
C LEU A 171 6.11 12.93 12.30
N GLN A 172 5.03 13.17 13.05
CA GLN A 172 3.67 13.15 12.51
C GLN A 172 3.39 14.39 11.64
N SER A 173 3.87 15.54 12.08
CA SER A 173 3.84 16.78 11.29
C SER A 173 4.59 16.59 9.96
N GLN A 174 5.77 15.97 10.01
CA GLN A 174 6.58 15.69 8.82
C GLN A 174 5.88 14.72 7.85
N ARG A 175 5.29 13.63 8.34
CA ARG A 175 4.50 12.70 7.52
C ARG A 175 3.32 13.40 6.84
N SER A 176 2.67 14.32 7.53
CA SER A 176 1.53 15.08 7.00
C SER A 176 1.95 16.06 5.91
N TYR A 177 3.06 16.77 6.13
CA TYR A 177 3.66 17.67 5.15
C TYR A 177 4.08 16.92 3.88
N GLN A 178 4.82 15.82 4.02
CA GLN A 178 5.28 15.00 2.90
C GLN A 178 4.13 14.36 2.12
N ARG A 179 3.03 13.98 2.77
CA ARG A 179 1.82 13.50 2.09
C ARG A 179 1.21 14.61 1.22
N SER A 180 1.18 15.85 1.70
CA SER A 180 0.70 17.00 0.92
C SER A 180 1.62 17.31 -0.26
N GLU A 181 2.94 17.25 -0.06
CA GLU A 181 3.93 17.38 -1.12
C GLU A 181 3.81 16.28 -2.18
N LEU A 182 3.55 15.02 -1.77
CA LEU A 182 3.34 13.92 -2.71
C LEU A 182 2.07 14.13 -3.55
N GLY A 183 0.99 14.62 -2.93
CA GLY A 183 -0.21 15.03 -3.65
C GLY A 183 0.08 16.13 -4.68
N SER A 184 0.86 17.14 -4.28
CA SER A 184 1.28 18.23 -5.15
C SER A 184 2.19 17.75 -6.29
N TYR A 185 3.11 16.82 -6.02
CA TYR A 185 3.94 16.14 -7.03
C TYR A 185 3.08 15.43 -8.07
N ARG A 186 2.11 14.60 -7.63
CA ARG A 186 1.21 13.88 -8.54
C ARG A 186 0.37 14.83 -9.39
N LEU A 187 -0.20 15.87 -8.78
CA LEU A 187 -1.07 16.84 -9.45
C LEU A 187 -0.30 17.77 -10.40
N GLN A 188 0.74 18.42 -9.89
CA GLN A 188 1.40 19.54 -10.57
C GLN A 188 2.56 19.10 -11.43
N GLN A 189 3.27 18.04 -11.06
CA GLN A 189 4.47 17.63 -11.81
C GLN A 189 4.10 16.57 -12.83
N LEU A 190 3.48 15.46 -12.40
CA LEU A 190 3.12 14.36 -13.30
C LEU A 190 1.97 14.69 -14.25
N GLY A 191 1.03 15.55 -13.83
CA GLY A 191 -0.07 16.03 -14.67
C GLY A 191 0.29 17.19 -15.61
N SER A 192 1.49 17.78 -15.48
CA SER A 192 1.95 18.88 -16.33
C SER A 192 2.99 18.43 -17.35
N ASN A 193 3.25 19.24 -18.38
CA ASN A 193 4.35 19.06 -19.35
C ASN A 193 5.75 19.27 -18.76
N ARG A 194 5.94 19.11 -17.45
CA ARG A 194 7.22 19.29 -16.75
C ARG A 194 8.03 18.00 -16.69
N VAL A 195 7.39 16.84 -16.83
CA VAL A 195 8.06 15.53 -16.87
C VAL A 195 8.63 15.30 -18.26
N ARG A 196 9.89 14.89 -18.34
CA ARG A 196 10.56 14.52 -19.58
C ARG A 196 10.55 13.02 -19.76
N CYS A 197 10.66 12.58 -21.01
CA CYS A 197 10.83 11.17 -21.32
C CYS A 197 12.09 10.62 -20.61
N GLY A 198 11.93 9.49 -19.94
CA GLY A 198 12.96 8.84 -19.14
C GLY A 198 13.08 9.34 -17.71
N ASP A 199 12.35 10.37 -17.26
CA ASP A 199 12.38 10.78 -15.85
C ASP A 199 11.82 9.66 -14.95
N SER A 200 12.37 9.52 -13.75
CA SER A 200 11.88 8.55 -12.77
C SER A 200 10.55 8.99 -12.16
N LEU A 201 9.66 8.04 -11.96
CA LEU A 201 8.35 8.24 -11.35
C LEU A 201 8.33 7.63 -9.97
N VAL A 202 7.90 8.37 -8.94
CA VAL A 202 7.69 7.81 -7.60
C VAL A 202 6.20 7.71 -7.34
N ARG A 203 5.73 6.51 -7.00
CA ARG A 203 4.30 6.33 -6.70
C ARG A 203 4.00 6.71 -5.29
N GLU A 204 4.69 6.13 -4.31
CA GLU A 204 4.45 6.42 -2.89
C GLU A 204 5.74 6.76 -2.17
N TYR A 205 5.64 7.60 -1.13
CA TYR A 205 6.75 8.01 -0.29
C TYR A 205 6.35 7.90 1.18
N SER A 206 6.99 6.99 1.91
CA SER A 206 6.63 6.68 3.30
C SER A 206 7.79 6.92 4.27
N THR A 207 7.62 7.83 5.23
CA THR A 207 8.63 8.08 6.29
C THR A 207 8.35 7.21 7.50
N VAL A 208 9.12 6.12 7.61
CA VAL A 208 8.98 5.11 8.67
C VAL A 208 9.45 5.69 10.00
N CYS A 209 10.62 6.31 10.03
CA CYS A 209 11.18 6.96 11.21
C CYS A 209 12.15 8.07 10.79
N PRO A 210 12.74 8.82 11.73
CA PRO A 210 13.57 9.95 11.35
C PRO A 210 14.80 9.62 10.50
N ARG A 211 15.25 8.36 10.51
CA ARG A 211 16.43 7.90 9.77
C ARG A 211 16.10 7.12 8.49
N PHE A 212 14.85 6.70 8.32
CA PHE A 212 14.47 5.78 7.24
C PHE A 212 13.15 6.21 6.60
N SER A 213 13.17 6.33 5.28
CA SER A 213 11.95 6.40 4.46
C SER A 213 12.01 5.39 3.32
N VAL A 214 10.88 5.14 2.70
CA VAL A 214 10.71 4.14 1.65
C VAL A 214 10.09 4.82 0.43
N ILE A 215 10.70 4.57 -0.74
CA ILE A 215 10.19 4.95 -2.05
C ILE A 215 9.57 3.70 -2.68
N GLU A 216 8.34 3.83 -3.21
CA GLU A 216 7.69 2.76 -3.94
C GLU A 216 7.52 3.11 -5.42
N GLN A 217 7.93 2.19 -6.26
CA GLN A 217 7.95 2.32 -7.71
C GLN A 217 7.47 1.03 -8.37
N TRP A 218 6.84 1.15 -9.53
CA TRP A 218 6.16 0.05 -10.18
C TRP A 218 6.96 -0.50 -11.35
N ILE A 219 6.88 -1.81 -11.53
CA ILE A 219 7.26 -2.52 -12.75
C ILE A 219 5.96 -3.12 -13.30
N SER A 220 5.51 -2.64 -14.46
CA SER A 220 4.33 -3.17 -15.14
C SER A 220 4.74 -4.05 -16.30
N LEU A 221 4.27 -5.29 -16.30
CA LEU A 221 4.53 -6.26 -17.34
C LEU A 221 3.30 -6.40 -18.22
N TYR A 222 3.52 -6.40 -19.54
CA TYR A 222 2.53 -6.80 -20.53
C TYR A 222 3.05 -8.00 -21.29
N ILE A 223 2.27 -9.07 -21.32
CA ILE A 223 2.65 -10.32 -21.98
C ILE A 223 1.75 -10.53 -23.19
N THR A 224 2.35 -10.54 -24.37
CA THR A 224 1.70 -10.88 -25.63
C THR A 224 2.29 -12.17 -26.18
N LYS A 225 1.44 -13.09 -26.61
CA LYS A 225 1.83 -14.40 -27.16
C LYS A 225 1.04 -14.67 -28.43
N THR A 226 1.75 -14.96 -29.51
CA THR A 226 1.22 -15.50 -30.76
C THR A 226 1.61 -16.97 -30.88
N ASP A 227 1.13 -17.67 -31.92
CA ASP A 227 1.32 -19.11 -32.09
C ASP A 227 2.79 -19.57 -32.15
N ARG A 228 3.72 -18.65 -32.47
CA ARG A 228 5.15 -18.94 -32.62
C ARG A 228 6.09 -17.94 -31.94
N GLU A 229 5.58 -16.83 -31.42
CA GLU A 229 6.38 -15.75 -30.85
C GLU A 229 5.74 -15.24 -29.56
N TRP A 230 6.55 -14.73 -28.63
CA TRP A 230 6.04 -14.05 -27.45
C TRP A 230 6.89 -12.81 -27.19
N ALA A 231 6.26 -11.76 -26.67
CA ALA A 231 6.95 -10.58 -26.20
C ALA A 231 6.48 -10.19 -24.80
N VAL A 232 7.43 -9.83 -23.94
CA VAL A 232 7.19 -9.27 -22.62
C VAL A 232 7.64 -7.81 -22.64
N ILE A 233 6.72 -6.89 -22.35
CA ILE A 233 7.04 -5.47 -22.21
C ILE A 233 7.10 -5.17 -20.72
N ALA A 234 8.28 -4.83 -20.21
CA ALA A 234 8.52 -4.47 -18.82
C ALA A 234 8.71 -2.95 -18.70
N TRP A 235 7.65 -2.25 -18.31
CA TRP A 235 7.70 -0.81 -18.07
C TRP A 235 7.97 -0.50 -16.60
N MET A 236 9.11 0.11 -16.34
CA MET A 236 9.63 0.43 -15.02
C MET A 236 9.55 1.94 -14.79
N ASP A 237 9.07 2.31 -13.61
CA ASP A 237 9.13 3.69 -13.12
C ASP A 237 10.55 4.23 -12.94
N HIS A 238 11.54 3.33 -12.89
CA HIS A 238 12.96 3.63 -12.69
C HIS A 238 13.59 4.07 -14.01
N GLY A 239 13.88 5.37 -14.11
CA GLY A 239 14.42 6.04 -15.28
C GLY A 239 15.79 6.66 -15.01
N ARG A 240 15.86 7.98 -15.17
CA ARG A 240 16.98 8.84 -14.78
C ARG A 240 17.14 8.90 -13.26
N PRO A 241 18.32 9.28 -12.75
CA PRO A 241 18.50 9.54 -11.33
C PRO A 241 17.41 10.47 -10.76
N LEU A 242 17.05 10.27 -9.49
CA LEU A 242 15.94 11.01 -8.85
C LEU A 242 16.25 12.50 -8.71
N GLU A 243 17.53 12.87 -8.70
CA GLU A 243 18.03 14.25 -8.65
C GLU A 243 17.74 15.01 -9.96
N GLU A 244 17.76 14.30 -11.09
CA GLU A 244 17.51 14.84 -12.44
C GLU A 244 16.03 14.80 -12.83
N SER A 245 15.22 14.13 -12.01
CA SER A 245 13.79 13.92 -12.21
C SER A 245 12.97 14.98 -11.46
N PRO A 246 11.65 15.13 -11.72
CA PRO A 246 10.82 16.14 -11.07
C PRO A 246 10.87 16.03 -9.54
N PRO A 247 11.01 17.15 -8.80
CA PRO A 247 11.28 17.12 -7.38
C PRO A 247 10.03 16.76 -6.56
N GLY A 248 10.07 15.68 -5.79
CA GLY A 248 9.01 15.32 -4.84
C GLY A 248 9.43 15.46 -3.37
N PRO A 249 8.66 14.85 -2.43
CA PRO A 249 8.98 14.83 -1.01
C PRO A 249 10.38 14.33 -0.69
N TRP A 250 10.96 13.47 -1.52
CA TRP A 250 12.34 12.97 -1.39
C TRP A 250 13.40 14.03 -1.64
N SER A 251 13.10 15.12 -2.36
CA SER A 251 14.10 16.14 -2.76
C SER A 251 14.75 16.85 -1.59
N SER A 252 14.01 17.08 -0.50
CA SER A 252 14.56 17.62 0.74
C SER A 252 15.61 16.69 1.37
N HIS A 253 15.50 15.39 1.09
CA HIS A 253 16.37 14.35 1.61
C HIS A 253 17.59 14.07 0.72
N LEU A 254 17.46 14.28 -0.59
CA LEU A 254 18.62 14.28 -1.49
C LEU A 254 19.62 15.35 -1.02
N LYS A 255 19.12 16.54 -0.67
CA LYS A 255 19.94 17.63 -0.08
C LYS A 255 20.63 17.25 1.24
N SER A 256 20.07 16.30 1.98
CA SER A 256 20.63 15.81 3.26
C SER A 256 21.56 14.59 3.09
N LYS A 257 22.07 14.31 1.87
CA LYS A 257 22.93 13.15 1.56
C LYS A 257 22.31 11.80 1.95
N ALA A 258 21.01 11.63 1.73
CA ALA A 258 20.39 10.33 1.92
C ALA A 258 21.01 9.27 0.99
N THR A 259 21.24 8.08 1.53
CA THR A 259 21.79 6.93 0.81
C THR A 259 20.68 5.92 0.51
N ALA A 260 20.53 5.53 -0.76
CA ALA A 260 19.67 4.39 -1.11
C ALA A 260 20.37 3.09 -0.71
N LEU A 261 19.66 2.24 0.02
CA LEU A 261 20.15 0.92 0.35
C LEU A 261 19.93 -0.02 -0.84
N PRO A 262 20.96 -0.80 -1.24
CA PRO A 262 20.82 -1.72 -2.36
C PRO A 262 19.89 -2.89 -2.01
N ILE A 263 19.14 -3.36 -3.01
CA ILE A 263 18.31 -4.56 -2.88
C ILE A 263 19.22 -5.78 -2.88
N LEU A 264 19.38 -6.38 -1.71
CA LEU A 264 20.23 -7.54 -1.48
C LEU A 264 19.45 -8.79 -1.87
N GLN A 265 19.84 -9.37 -3.01
CA GLN A 265 19.26 -10.61 -3.50
C GLN A 265 20.17 -11.77 -3.16
N TYR A 266 19.67 -12.70 -2.34
CA TYR A 266 20.38 -13.93 -2.09
C TYR A 266 20.09 -14.93 -3.21
N HIS A 267 21.14 -15.32 -3.92
CA HIS A 267 21.09 -16.37 -4.92
C HIS A 267 22.10 -17.45 -4.51
N PRO A 268 21.69 -18.72 -4.42
CA PRO A 268 22.62 -19.79 -4.06
C PRO A 268 23.82 -19.85 -5.01
N LYS A 269 25.02 -20.01 -4.43
CA LYS A 269 26.30 -20.06 -5.15
C LYS A 269 26.65 -18.79 -5.95
N MET A 270 26.00 -17.66 -5.72
CA MET A 270 26.28 -16.39 -6.42
C MET A 270 27.73 -15.92 -6.26
N ALA A 271 28.36 -16.17 -5.11
CA ALA A 271 29.77 -15.84 -4.88
C ALA A 271 30.75 -16.59 -5.82
N PHE A 272 30.34 -17.72 -6.38
CA PHE A 272 31.16 -18.53 -7.29
C PHE A 272 30.83 -18.29 -8.78
N ARG A 273 29.86 -17.41 -9.05
CA ARG A 273 29.38 -17.10 -10.39
C ARG A 273 30.09 -15.86 -10.92
N THR A 274 30.71 -15.97 -12.10
CA THR A 274 31.33 -14.82 -12.78
C THR A 274 30.27 -14.00 -13.49
N THR A 275 30.09 -12.74 -13.08
CA THR A 275 29.25 -11.78 -13.79
C THR A 275 30.08 -11.09 -14.88
N SER A 276 29.64 -11.18 -16.14
CA SER A 276 30.11 -10.24 -17.15
C SER A 276 29.40 -8.90 -16.89
N ASN A 277 30.02 -8.02 -16.12
CA ASN A 277 29.55 -6.65 -15.98
C ASN A 277 29.80 -5.92 -17.30
N ARG A 278 28.72 -5.67 -18.05
CA ARG A 278 28.73 -4.81 -19.25
C ARG A 278 28.57 -3.32 -18.92
N LEU A 279 28.54 -2.99 -17.62
CA LEU A 279 28.41 -1.62 -17.17
C LEU A 279 29.79 -0.96 -17.08
N ASP A 280 29.89 0.24 -17.64
CA ASP A 280 30.98 1.15 -17.32
C ASP A 280 30.86 1.52 -15.83
N PRO A 281 31.84 1.14 -14.99
CA PRO A 281 31.81 1.45 -13.56
C PRO A 281 31.73 2.96 -13.30
N ASP A 282 32.25 3.80 -14.20
CA ASP A 282 32.32 5.25 -14.03
C ASP A 282 30.98 5.95 -14.33
N ALA A 283 30.10 5.32 -15.12
CA ALA A 283 28.81 5.89 -15.50
C ALA A 283 27.81 5.99 -14.32
N ASN A 284 27.99 5.17 -13.27
CA ASN A 284 27.10 5.15 -12.12
C ASN A 284 27.60 6.01 -10.94
N VAL A 285 28.89 6.40 -10.90
CA VAL A 285 29.52 7.07 -9.75
C VAL A 285 28.92 8.46 -9.46
N THR A 286 28.27 9.09 -10.44
CA THR A 286 27.76 10.46 -10.35
C THR A 286 26.36 10.62 -9.75
N ALA A 287 25.57 9.55 -9.60
CA ALA A 287 24.22 9.65 -9.03
C ALA A 287 24.23 9.68 -7.49
N GLU A 288 23.56 10.66 -6.87
CA GLU A 288 23.48 10.77 -5.41
C GLU A 288 22.63 9.64 -4.80
N VAL A 289 21.52 9.26 -5.45
CA VAL A 289 20.65 8.15 -5.05
C VAL A 289 20.65 7.04 -6.11
N GLN A 290 21.53 6.05 -5.92
CA GLN A 290 21.60 4.87 -6.78
C GLN A 290 20.55 3.82 -6.37
N GLN A 291 19.58 3.56 -7.25
CA GLN A 291 18.59 2.51 -7.05
C GLN A 291 19.01 1.23 -7.80
N SER A 292 19.07 0.09 -7.09
CA SER A 292 19.46 -1.20 -7.69
C SER A 292 18.59 -1.60 -8.88
N THR A 293 17.30 -1.26 -8.84
CA THR A 293 16.32 -1.59 -9.87
C THR A 293 16.64 -0.93 -11.22
N THR A 294 17.29 0.24 -11.22
CA THR A 294 17.69 0.98 -12.43
C THR A 294 18.70 0.20 -13.27
N ILE A 295 19.49 -0.65 -12.62
CA ILE A 295 20.54 -1.49 -13.24
C ILE A 295 19.96 -2.81 -13.77
N LEU A 296 18.79 -3.23 -13.31
CA LEU A 296 18.21 -4.54 -13.62
C LEU A 296 18.12 -4.83 -15.14
N PRO A 297 17.66 -3.91 -16.00
CA PRO A 297 17.64 -4.14 -17.45
C PRO A 297 19.03 -4.30 -18.07
N LEU A 298 20.05 -3.63 -17.51
CA LEU A 298 21.42 -3.62 -18.02
C LEU A 298 22.14 -4.94 -17.77
N GLN A 299 21.77 -5.65 -16.71
CA GLN A 299 22.38 -6.92 -16.29
C GLN A 299 21.47 -8.12 -16.51
N TYR A 300 20.36 -7.94 -17.23
CA TYR A 300 19.30 -8.95 -17.31
C TYR A 300 19.78 -10.26 -17.95
N ASP A 301 20.59 -10.18 -19.00
CA ASP A 301 21.17 -11.36 -19.66
C ASP A 301 22.06 -12.17 -18.72
N SER A 302 22.92 -11.48 -17.96
CA SER A 302 23.75 -12.09 -16.94
C SER A 302 22.88 -12.75 -15.88
N LEU A 303 21.82 -12.10 -15.41
CA LEU A 303 20.93 -12.66 -14.40
C LEU A 303 20.24 -13.95 -14.90
N ILE A 304 19.70 -13.96 -16.12
CA ILE A 304 19.07 -15.15 -16.72
C ILE A 304 20.08 -16.30 -16.85
N ALA A 305 21.31 -16.01 -17.29
CA ALA A 305 22.38 -16.99 -17.41
C ALA A 305 22.77 -17.58 -16.05
N LEU A 306 22.82 -16.76 -15.01
CA LEU A 306 23.18 -17.18 -13.67
C LEU A 306 22.12 -18.07 -13.05
N VAL A 307 20.83 -17.79 -13.24
CA VAL A 307 19.74 -18.54 -12.57
C VAL A 307 19.34 -19.82 -13.34
N GLU A 308 20.17 -20.28 -14.30
CA GLU A 308 19.89 -21.47 -15.14
C GLU A 308 18.56 -21.37 -15.93
N LEU A 309 17.98 -20.17 -16.01
CA LEU A 309 16.75 -19.89 -16.74
C LEU A 309 17.01 -19.71 -18.24
N ALA A 310 18.28 -19.54 -18.65
CA ALA A 310 18.68 -19.34 -20.04
C ALA A 310 18.17 -20.44 -21.00
N CYS A 311 18.02 -21.69 -20.55
CA CYS A 311 17.50 -22.77 -21.39
C CYS A 311 15.97 -22.72 -21.55
N ARG A 312 15.23 -22.17 -20.57
CA ARG A 312 13.76 -22.09 -20.56
C ARG A 312 13.24 -20.76 -21.12
N ALA A 313 14.04 -19.70 -20.94
CA ALA A 313 13.77 -18.34 -21.38
C ALA A 313 13.30 -18.22 -22.84
N PRO A 314 13.88 -18.91 -23.85
CA PRO A 314 13.44 -18.76 -25.24
C PRO A 314 12.03 -19.31 -25.51
N GLN A 315 11.59 -20.30 -24.72
CA GLN A 315 10.38 -21.07 -24.99
C GLN A 315 9.17 -20.61 -24.18
N ASP A 316 9.40 -19.99 -23.01
CA ASP A 316 8.33 -19.60 -22.09
C ASP A 316 8.50 -18.16 -21.58
N PRO A 317 7.55 -17.24 -21.85
CA PRO A 317 7.60 -15.86 -21.35
C PRO A 317 7.66 -15.80 -19.82
N LEU A 318 7.08 -16.78 -19.12
CA LEU A 318 7.10 -16.80 -17.65
C LEU A 318 8.52 -16.97 -17.10
N SER A 319 9.38 -17.74 -17.75
CA SER A 319 10.78 -17.91 -17.34
C SER A 319 11.56 -16.60 -17.39
N MET A 320 11.19 -15.71 -18.32
CA MET A 320 11.74 -14.37 -18.42
C MET A 320 11.15 -13.38 -17.42
N CYS A 321 10.03 -13.70 -16.75
CA CYS A 321 9.45 -12.83 -15.72
C CYS A 321 9.93 -13.18 -14.31
N ILE A 322 10.33 -14.44 -14.06
CA ILE A 322 10.77 -14.92 -12.73
C ILE A 322 11.77 -13.96 -12.06
N PRO A 323 12.85 -13.49 -12.72
CA PRO A 323 13.76 -12.53 -12.10
C PRO A 323 13.13 -11.24 -11.60
N LEU A 324 12.13 -10.71 -12.31
CA LEU A 324 11.46 -9.46 -11.92
C LEU A 324 10.60 -9.67 -10.67
N PHE A 325 9.90 -10.80 -10.59
CA PHE A 325 9.16 -11.19 -9.39
C PHE A 325 10.11 -11.44 -8.21
N ALA A 326 11.22 -12.17 -8.42
CA ALA A 326 12.21 -12.40 -7.38
C ALA A 326 12.82 -11.08 -6.87
N HIS A 327 13.17 -10.16 -7.78
CA HIS A 327 13.69 -8.84 -7.41
C HIS A 327 12.69 -8.04 -6.56
N ALA A 328 11.42 -8.01 -6.97
CA ALA A 328 10.35 -7.36 -6.21
C ALA A 328 10.16 -8.02 -4.83
N ALA A 329 10.14 -9.35 -4.75
CA ALA A 329 10.04 -10.10 -3.50
C ALA A 329 11.20 -9.78 -2.54
N PHE A 330 12.44 -9.73 -3.02
CA PHE A 330 13.59 -9.35 -2.19
C PHE A 330 13.49 -7.91 -1.66
N SER A 331 12.97 -6.99 -2.48
CA SER A 331 12.71 -5.61 -2.02
C SER A 331 11.67 -5.58 -0.89
N GLU A 332 10.65 -6.44 -0.97
CA GLU A 332 9.62 -6.57 0.07
C GLU A 332 10.16 -7.21 1.35
N VAL A 333 11.01 -8.24 1.24
CA VAL A 333 11.70 -8.84 2.40
C VAL A 333 12.45 -7.76 3.18
N GLN A 334 13.23 -6.93 2.50
CA GLN A 334 13.99 -5.85 3.14
C GLN A 334 13.06 -4.84 3.83
N PHE A 335 11.96 -4.47 3.17
CA PHE A 335 10.95 -3.58 3.73
C PHE A 335 10.30 -4.17 4.99
N LEU A 336 9.85 -5.42 4.95
CA LEU A 336 9.23 -6.08 6.10
C LEU A 336 10.21 -6.25 7.27
N ASN A 337 11.49 -6.53 7.01
CA ASN A 337 12.53 -6.56 8.04
C ASN A 337 12.70 -5.20 8.73
N LEU A 338 12.67 -4.10 7.97
CA LEU A 338 12.69 -2.74 8.53
C LEU A 338 11.45 -2.47 9.38
N MET A 339 10.27 -2.81 8.87
CA MET A 339 9.00 -2.60 9.57
C MET A 339 8.93 -3.38 10.88
N GLU A 340 9.29 -4.66 10.87
CA GLU A 340 9.33 -5.51 12.06
C GLU A 340 10.23 -4.91 13.15
N SER A 341 11.46 -4.51 12.79
CA SER A 341 12.39 -3.87 13.72
C SER A 341 11.82 -2.59 14.35
N ARG A 342 11.07 -1.80 13.58
CA ARG A 342 10.48 -0.54 14.04
C ARG A 342 9.22 -0.75 14.87
N ILE A 343 8.38 -1.70 14.49
CA ILE A 343 7.19 -2.09 15.25
C ILE A 343 7.61 -2.62 16.61
N GLN A 344 8.59 -3.52 16.68
CA GLN A 344 9.05 -4.07 17.95
C GLN A 344 9.60 -2.99 18.89
N LYS A 345 10.41 -2.05 18.36
CA LYS A 345 10.90 -0.91 19.14
C LYS A 345 9.75 -0.05 19.68
N GLN A 346 8.74 0.22 18.86
CA GLN A 346 7.58 1.01 19.26
C GLN A 346 6.77 0.31 20.35
N VAL A 347 6.47 -0.98 20.17
CA VAL A 347 5.73 -1.78 21.17
C VAL A 347 6.48 -1.82 22.50
N ASN A 348 7.79 -2.05 22.49
CA ASN A 348 8.60 -2.05 23.71
C ASN A 348 8.53 -0.70 24.44
N SER A 349 8.60 0.42 23.71
CA SER A 349 8.49 1.76 24.32
C SER A 349 7.13 2.03 24.97
N ILE A 350 6.04 1.45 24.46
CA ILE A 350 4.71 1.54 25.06
C ILE A 350 4.68 0.79 26.38
N VAL A 351 5.27 -0.41 26.40
CA VAL A 351 5.37 -1.23 27.62
C VAL A 351 6.13 -0.47 28.70
N GLU A 352 7.26 0.15 28.34
CA GLU A 352 8.06 0.99 29.24
C GLU A 352 7.37 2.31 29.64
N GLY A 353 6.32 2.73 28.91
CA GLY A 353 5.57 3.95 29.20
C GLY A 353 6.26 5.24 28.75
N LEU A 354 7.20 5.14 27.81
CA LEU A 354 8.04 6.25 27.34
C LEU A 354 7.43 7.03 26.16
N SER A 355 6.41 6.48 25.49
CA SER A 355 5.92 7.01 24.21
C SER A 355 4.51 7.59 24.28
N THR A 356 4.36 8.87 23.95
CA THR A 356 3.05 9.55 23.78
C THR A 356 2.52 9.47 22.34
N ASP A 357 3.39 9.36 21.33
CA ASP A 357 3.03 9.32 19.89
C ASP A 357 2.97 7.89 19.28
N ALA A 358 3.00 6.85 20.12
CA ALA A 358 3.03 5.47 19.64
C ALA A 358 1.81 5.08 18.81
N LEU A 359 0.64 5.60 19.19
CA LEU A 359 -0.63 5.25 18.57
C LEU A 359 -0.66 5.68 17.10
N GLY A 360 -0.30 6.93 16.81
CA GLY A 360 -0.27 7.47 15.46
C GLY A 360 0.74 6.74 14.58
N THR A 361 1.90 6.41 15.15
CA THR A 361 2.95 5.65 14.44
C THR A 361 2.54 4.20 14.14
N LEU A 362 1.93 3.48 15.07
CA LEU A 362 1.44 2.11 14.81
C LEU A 362 0.28 2.09 13.81
N GLN A 363 -0.63 3.07 13.88
CA GLN A 363 -1.70 3.19 12.89
C GLN A 363 -1.13 3.48 11.50
N TYR A 364 -0.12 4.35 11.41
CA TYR A 364 0.60 4.63 10.17
C TYR A 364 1.25 3.36 9.60
N PHE A 365 1.92 2.56 10.44
CA PHE A 365 2.53 1.29 10.02
C PHE A 365 1.50 0.28 9.53
N SER A 366 0.38 0.10 10.23
CA SER A 366 -0.70 -0.81 9.80
C SER A 366 -1.26 -0.41 8.43
N ASN A 367 -1.45 0.90 8.18
CA ASN A 367 -1.93 1.37 6.87
C ASN A 367 -0.96 1.05 5.73
N ILE A 368 0.35 1.22 5.95
CA ILE A 368 1.37 0.87 4.95
C ILE A 368 1.37 -0.65 4.73
N LEU A 369 1.40 -1.45 5.79
CA LEU A 369 1.41 -2.91 5.68
C LEU A 369 0.17 -3.43 4.95
N ASN A 370 -1.03 -2.94 5.28
CA ASN A 370 -2.26 -3.34 4.59
C ASN A 370 -2.21 -3.03 3.08
N ARG A 371 -1.57 -1.91 2.69
CA ARG A 371 -1.36 -1.57 1.27
C ARG A 371 -0.40 -2.54 0.60
N HIS A 372 0.75 -2.86 1.21
CA HIS A 372 1.70 -3.84 0.68
C HIS A 372 1.09 -5.25 0.61
N ALA A 373 0.31 -5.66 1.61
CA ALA A 373 -0.41 -6.93 1.61
C ALA A 373 -1.35 -7.05 0.41
N GLN A 374 -2.06 -5.97 0.07
CA GLN A 374 -2.91 -5.95 -1.12
C GLN A 374 -2.09 -6.06 -2.42
N GLN A 375 -0.97 -5.34 -2.53
CA GLN A 375 -0.07 -5.42 -3.69
C GLN A 375 0.53 -6.83 -3.87
N LEU A 376 0.93 -7.48 -2.76
CA LEU A 376 1.42 -8.86 -2.77
C LEU A 376 0.34 -9.83 -3.24
N LYS A 377 -0.87 -9.72 -2.71
CA LYS A 377 -2.01 -10.55 -3.12
C LYS A 377 -2.30 -10.44 -4.62
N ASP A 378 -2.22 -9.24 -5.17
CA ASP A 378 -2.40 -9.01 -6.61
C ASP A 378 -1.25 -9.61 -7.43
N SER A 379 -0.01 -9.53 -6.92
CA SER A 379 1.18 -10.16 -7.52
C SER A 379 1.13 -11.69 -7.49
N THR A 380 0.74 -12.30 -6.36
CA THR A 380 0.55 -13.76 -6.21
C THR A 380 -0.46 -14.27 -7.22
N ARG A 381 -1.60 -13.58 -7.35
CA ARG A 381 -2.64 -13.94 -8.32
C ARG A 381 -2.13 -13.86 -9.76
N ALA A 382 -1.37 -12.81 -10.09
CA ALA A 382 -0.79 -12.65 -11.41
C ALA A 382 0.20 -13.78 -11.73
N LEU A 383 1.08 -14.13 -10.79
CA LEU A 383 2.04 -15.23 -10.92
C LEU A 383 1.34 -16.58 -11.10
N PHE A 384 0.30 -16.86 -10.31
CA PHE A 384 -0.51 -18.06 -10.44
C PHE A 384 -1.13 -18.18 -11.84
N LYS A 385 -1.72 -17.08 -12.36
CA LYS A 385 -2.33 -17.06 -13.69
C LYS A 385 -1.33 -17.24 -14.82
N LEU A 386 -0.10 -16.74 -14.66
CA LEU A 386 0.97 -17.01 -15.63
C LEU A 386 1.39 -18.48 -15.63
N THR A 387 1.47 -19.10 -14.46
CA THR A 387 1.84 -20.51 -14.30
C THR A 387 0.78 -21.45 -14.92
N GLU A 388 -0.50 -21.11 -14.76
CA GLU A 388 -1.61 -21.84 -15.40
C GLU A 388 -1.54 -21.75 -16.93
N ARG A 389 -1.12 -20.61 -17.48
CA ARG A 389 -0.98 -20.43 -18.94
C ARG A 389 0.22 -21.15 -19.54
N SER A 390 1.33 -21.24 -18.82
CA SER A 390 2.51 -21.96 -19.31
C SER A 390 2.26 -23.47 -19.33
N SER A 391 1.55 -24.01 -18.33
CA SER A 391 1.21 -25.43 -18.25
C SER A 391 0.23 -25.91 -19.35
N GLN A 392 -0.80 -25.13 -19.68
CA GLN A 392 -1.74 -25.46 -20.76
C GLN A 392 -1.07 -25.55 -22.15
N GLY A 393 0.00 -24.78 -22.39
CA GLY A 393 0.77 -24.85 -23.63
C GLY A 393 1.60 -26.13 -23.79
N LEU A 394 1.95 -26.80 -22.68
CA LEU A 394 2.77 -28.02 -22.71
C LEU A 394 1.93 -29.28 -22.98
N ASP A 395 0.71 -29.36 -22.45
CA ASP A 395 -0.16 -30.53 -22.58
C ASP A 395 -0.91 -30.63 -23.93
N GLY A 396 -1.13 -29.51 -24.62
CA GLY A 396 -1.72 -29.51 -25.97
C GLY A 396 -0.88 -30.28 -27.01
N THR A 397 0.44 -30.33 -26.82
CA THR A 397 1.38 -31.03 -27.73
C THR A 397 1.39 -32.55 -27.53
N ARG A 398 0.86 -33.07 -26.41
CA ARG A 398 0.79 -34.51 -26.13
C ARG A 398 -0.48 -35.16 -26.69
N VAL A 399 -1.58 -34.42 -26.79
CA VAL A 399 -2.87 -34.98 -27.24
C VAL A 399 -2.90 -35.22 -28.75
N GLU A 400 -2.10 -34.50 -29.55
CA GLU A 400 -2.17 -34.59 -31.01
C GLU A 400 -1.25 -35.66 -31.63
N LYS A 401 -0.35 -36.28 -30.85
CA LYS A 401 0.52 -37.39 -31.32
C LYS A 401 0.00 -38.80 -31.01
N GLN A 402 -1.21 -38.95 -30.45
CA GLN A 402 -1.83 -40.27 -30.20
C GLN A 402 -3.03 -40.61 -31.10
N ILE A 403 -3.46 -39.72 -32.02
CA ILE A 403 -4.62 -39.98 -32.89
C ILE A 403 -4.23 -40.51 -34.29
N ALA A 404 -2.95 -40.45 -34.67
CA ALA A 404 -2.48 -40.99 -35.96
C ALA A 404 -1.73 -42.32 -35.79
N LYS A 405 -2.46 -43.40 -35.53
CA LYS A 405 -2.11 -44.79 -35.89
C LYS A 405 -3.20 -45.73 -35.38
N ASN A 406 -4.25 -45.92 -36.17
CA ASN A 406 -5.14 -47.09 -36.08
C ASN A 406 -5.92 -47.23 -37.40
N ALA A 407 -5.35 -47.98 -38.35
CA ALA A 407 -6.06 -48.67 -39.43
C ALA A 407 -5.24 -49.92 -39.80
N GLY A 408 -5.86 -51.11 -39.69
CA GLY A 408 -5.24 -52.45 -39.78
C GLY A 408 -4.91 -52.93 -41.22
N PRO A 409 -4.77 -54.26 -41.51
CA PRO A 409 -5.56 -55.37 -40.95
C PRO A 409 -4.78 -56.67 -40.58
N LEU A 410 -5.54 -57.64 -40.05
CA LEU A 410 -5.17 -59.00 -39.61
C LEU A 410 -4.51 -59.89 -40.69
N GLY A 411 -3.62 -60.78 -40.25
CA GLY A 411 -3.21 -62.01 -40.95
C GLY A 411 -2.29 -62.89 -40.10
N LEU A 412 -2.70 -64.15 -39.91
CA LEU A 412 -2.06 -65.31 -39.26
C LEU A 412 -0.52 -65.39 -39.35
N ASP A 413 0.17 -65.75 -38.26
CA ASP A 413 0.89 -67.04 -38.22
C ASP A 413 1.31 -67.50 -36.80
N ILE A 414 1.45 -68.82 -36.68
CA ILE A 414 1.63 -69.65 -35.48
C ILE A 414 3.12 -69.90 -35.19
N GLY A 415 3.55 -69.88 -33.91
CA GLY A 415 4.87 -70.36 -33.49
C GLY A 415 5.19 -70.21 -31.99
N SER A 416 5.22 -71.35 -31.27
CA SER A 416 5.61 -71.63 -29.86
C SER A 416 7.03 -71.10 -29.48
N CYS A 417 7.55 -70.94 -28.24
CA CYS A 417 7.30 -71.47 -26.89
C CYS A 417 8.26 -70.78 -25.86
N ARG A 418 7.85 -70.59 -24.58
CA ARG A 418 8.61 -70.59 -23.28
C ARG A 418 9.85 -69.65 -23.09
N GLN A 419 10.24 -69.11 -21.93
CA GLN A 419 9.91 -69.22 -20.49
C GLN A 419 10.60 -68.04 -19.73
N ILE A 420 9.97 -67.56 -18.64
CA ILE A 420 10.54 -67.13 -17.34
C ILE A 420 11.78 -66.22 -17.30
N SER A 421 11.62 -64.99 -16.78
CA SER A 421 12.15 -64.61 -15.45
C SER A 421 11.73 -63.20 -15.05
N GLY A 422 11.03 -63.09 -13.93
CA GLY A 422 10.83 -61.83 -13.22
C GLY A 422 11.97 -61.59 -12.25
N THR A 423 12.51 -60.37 -12.22
CA THR A 423 13.10 -59.68 -11.06
C THR A 423 13.57 -58.30 -11.53
N GLY A 424 13.24 -57.26 -10.75
CA GLY A 424 13.87 -55.95 -10.89
C GLY A 424 13.01 -54.90 -11.57
N MET A 425 12.00 -54.42 -10.84
CA MET A 425 11.36 -53.13 -11.07
C MET A 425 12.42 -52.02 -10.97
N VAL A 426 13.14 -51.75 -12.06
CA VAL A 426 13.82 -50.48 -12.24
C VAL A 426 12.71 -49.47 -12.50
N LYS A 427 12.16 -48.93 -11.41
CA LYS A 427 11.50 -47.63 -11.44
C LYS A 427 12.45 -46.73 -12.21
N ASN A 428 12.05 -46.36 -13.44
CA ASN A 428 12.67 -45.25 -14.13
C ASN A 428 12.62 -44.08 -13.15
N VAL A 429 13.78 -43.81 -12.57
CA VAL A 429 14.07 -42.65 -11.76
C VAL A 429 13.65 -41.48 -12.63
N ARG A 430 12.50 -40.89 -12.28
CA ARG A 430 12.07 -39.60 -12.77
C ARG A 430 13.27 -38.68 -12.52
N SER A 431 13.96 -38.35 -13.60
CA SER A 431 15.16 -37.53 -13.57
C SER A 431 14.89 -36.28 -12.74
N SER A 432 15.63 -36.16 -11.64
CA SER A 432 15.64 -35.01 -10.74
C SER A 432 16.08 -33.76 -11.51
N SER A 433 15.12 -33.03 -12.07
CA SER A 433 15.34 -31.71 -12.68
C SER A 433 14.51 -30.61 -12.01
N ALA A 434 14.09 -30.84 -10.77
CA ALA A 434 13.24 -29.95 -9.98
C ALA A 434 14.03 -29.10 -8.96
N ASP A 435 15.36 -29.19 -8.95
CA ASP A 435 16.24 -28.58 -7.94
C ASP A 435 16.88 -27.27 -8.45
N GLY A 436 16.11 -26.48 -9.19
CA GLY A 436 16.51 -25.15 -9.67
C GLY A 436 16.08 -24.07 -8.68
N THR A 437 16.97 -23.14 -8.34
CA THR A 437 16.63 -21.98 -7.51
C THR A 437 15.63 -21.08 -8.23
N PHE A 438 14.57 -20.62 -7.54
CA PHE A 438 13.45 -19.83 -8.09
C PHE A 438 12.57 -20.60 -9.09
N THR A 439 12.03 -21.74 -8.66
CA THR A 439 10.91 -22.37 -9.37
C THR A 439 9.65 -21.49 -9.26
N THR A 440 8.72 -21.63 -10.21
CA THR A 440 7.43 -20.92 -10.15
C THR A 440 6.63 -21.27 -8.90
N GLU A 441 6.66 -22.54 -8.50
CA GLU A 441 5.99 -23.02 -7.29
C GLU A 441 6.63 -22.45 -6.04
N GLY A 442 7.97 -22.45 -5.96
CA GLY A 442 8.70 -21.84 -4.83
C GLY A 442 8.46 -20.34 -4.72
N LEU A 443 8.45 -19.62 -5.85
CA LEU A 443 8.18 -18.18 -5.84
C LEU A 443 6.73 -17.88 -5.44
N LEU A 444 5.77 -18.73 -5.81
CA LEU A 444 4.39 -18.59 -5.36
C LEU A 444 4.30 -18.73 -3.83
N GLU A 445 4.97 -19.75 -3.27
CA GLU A 445 5.07 -19.95 -1.83
C GLU A 445 5.75 -18.76 -1.14
N ASP A 446 6.84 -18.23 -1.69
CA ASP A 446 7.53 -17.04 -1.16
C ASP A 446 6.58 -15.84 -1.07
N TYR A 447 5.79 -15.57 -2.12
CA TYR A 447 4.82 -14.48 -2.11
C TYR A 447 3.68 -14.70 -1.11
N GLU A 448 3.21 -15.94 -0.92
CA GLU A 448 2.22 -16.29 0.10
C GLU A 448 2.78 -16.08 1.52
N GLN A 449 4.03 -16.47 1.76
CA GLN A 449 4.72 -16.23 3.03
C GLN A 449 4.91 -14.73 3.30
N LEU A 450 5.30 -13.95 2.28
CA LEU A 450 5.41 -12.48 2.39
C LEU A 450 4.07 -11.84 2.73
N TYR A 451 2.99 -12.28 2.08
CA TYR A 451 1.64 -11.81 2.38
C TYR A 451 1.25 -12.12 3.82
N ALA A 452 1.47 -13.36 4.28
CA ALA A 452 1.19 -13.79 5.64
C ALA A 452 1.97 -12.96 6.67
N ARG A 453 3.27 -12.77 6.46
CA ARG A 453 4.13 -11.95 7.33
C ARG A 453 3.69 -10.49 7.38
N CYS A 454 3.28 -9.92 6.25
CA CYS A 454 2.77 -8.55 6.21
C CYS A 454 1.48 -8.39 7.04
N MET A 455 0.56 -9.35 6.93
CA MET A 455 -0.67 -9.39 7.73
C MET A 455 -0.39 -9.59 9.23
N GLU A 456 0.57 -10.45 9.58
CA GLU A 456 1.00 -10.66 10.97
C GLU A 456 1.54 -9.36 11.59
N LEU A 457 2.45 -8.66 10.89
CA LEU A 457 2.97 -7.37 11.35
C LEU A 457 1.86 -6.32 11.50
N SER A 458 0.87 -6.29 10.60
CA SER A 458 -0.29 -5.38 10.71
C SER A 458 -1.15 -5.70 11.92
N ASN A 459 -1.35 -6.99 12.22
CA ASN A 459 -2.04 -7.45 13.42
C ASN A 459 -1.26 -7.08 14.70
N LEU A 460 0.07 -7.20 14.69
CA LEU A 460 0.92 -6.75 15.81
C LEU A 460 0.80 -5.25 16.04
N CYS A 461 0.72 -4.43 14.98
CA CYS A 461 0.40 -3.00 15.13
C CYS A 461 -0.95 -2.79 15.81
N THR A 462 -1.99 -3.51 15.39
CA THR A 462 -3.35 -3.40 15.95
C THR A 462 -3.39 -3.81 17.42
N GLN A 463 -2.68 -4.88 17.78
CA GLN A 463 -2.53 -5.31 19.17
C GLN A 463 -1.77 -4.24 19.99
N GLY A 464 -0.68 -3.69 19.45
CA GLY A 464 0.07 -2.60 20.08
C GLY A 464 -0.77 -1.34 20.31
N ILE A 465 -1.65 -0.98 19.36
CA ILE A 465 -2.63 0.11 19.48
C ILE A 465 -3.58 -0.17 20.66
N SER A 466 -4.15 -1.38 20.72
CA SER A 466 -5.07 -1.76 21.81
C SER A 466 -4.39 -1.74 23.18
N LEU A 467 -3.12 -2.18 23.25
CA LEU A 467 -2.32 -2.17 24.46
C LEU A 467 -2.00 -0.73 24.91
N ALA A 468 -1.65 0.16 23.97
CA ALA A 468 -1.42 1.57 24.24
C ALA A 468 -2.69 2.26 24.76
N MET A 469 -3.85 2.00 24.15
CA MET A 469 -5.14 2.54 24.61
C MET A 469 -5.49 2.06 26.02
N ASN A 470 -5.41 0.76 26.28
CA ASN A 470 -5.68 0.19 27.60
C ASN A 470 -4.75 0.80 28.67
N LYS A 471 -3.47 0.98 28.35
CA LYS A 471 -2.50 1.63 29.25
C LYS A 471 -2.86 3.09 29.52
N ALA A 472 -3.21 3.86 28.48
CA ALA A 472 -3.62 5.25 28.63
C ALA A 472 -4.88 5.39 29.50
N THR A 473 -5.88 4.53 29.31
CA THR A 473 -7.09 4.50 30.15
C THR A 473 -6.77 4.16 31.60
N ILE A 474 -5.87 3.20 31.85
CA ILE A 474 -5.43 2.87 33.22
C ILE A 474 -4.70 4.06 33.85
N ASP A 475 -3.81 4.74 33.12
CA ASP A 475 -3.09 5.90 33.63
C ASP A 475 -4.02 7.08 33.93
N GLU A 476 -4.97 7.36 33.05
CA GLU A 476 -6.00 8.38 33.28
C GLU A 476 -6.86 8.05 34.50
N SER A 477 -7.23 6.77 34.68
CA SER A 477 -7.96 6.34 35.88
C SER A 477 -7.16 6.56 37.17
N ARG A 478 -5.84 6.29 37.16
CA ARG A 478 -4.96 6.54 38.30
C ARG A 478 -4.89 8.03 38.61
N ARG A 479 -4.69 8.88 37.60
CA ARG A 479 -4.68 10.34 37.76
C ARG A 479 -6.01 10.85 38.32
N ALA A 480 -7.14 10.33 37.85
CA ALA A 480 -8.46 10.70 38.37
C ALA A 480 -8.64 10.28 39.85
N ILE A 481 -8.13 9.11 40.23
CA ILE A 481 -8.13 8.64 41.63
C ILE A 481 -7.26 9.57 42.50
N GLU A 482 -6.06 9.92 42.04
CA GLU A 482 -5.17 10.85 42.76
C GLU A 482 -5.80 12.25 42.90
N GLN A 483 -6.46 12.75 41.85
CA GLN A 483 -7.21 13.99 41.90
C GLN A 483 -8.35 13.91 42.91
N SER A 484 -9.12 12.81 42.92
CA SER A 484 -10.17 12.58 43.90
C SER A 484 -9.63 12.55 45.33
N GLU A 485 -8.46 11.96 45.56
CA GLU A 485 -7.80 11.95 46.87
C GLU A 485 -7.39 13.36 47.32
N ARG A 486 -6.82 14.17 46.40
CA ARG A 486 -6.45 15.57 46.70
C ARG A 486 -7.69 16.41 47.01
N VAL A 487 -8.77 16.24 46.24
CA VAL A 487 -10.05 16.90 46.50
C VAL A 487 -10.60 16.46 47.86
N LYS A 488 -10.54 15.16 48.19
CA LYS A 488 -10.96 14.64 49.49
C LYS A 488 -10.18 15.30 50.65
N LYS A 489 -8.86 15.43 50.52
CA LYS A 489 -8.02 16.12 51.52
C LYS A 489 -8.39 17.61 51.66
N LEU A 490 -8.61 18.30 50.55
CA LEU A 490 -9.03 19.70 50.54
C LEU A 490 -10.41 19.89 51.18
N THR A 491 -11.39 19.06 50.82
CA THR A 491 -12.73 19.09 51.41
C THR A 491 -12.67 18.82 52.90
N LEU A 492 -11.86 17.85 53.36
CA LEU A 492 -11.67 17.58 54.78
C LEU A 492 -11.13 18.81 55.51
N LEU A 493 -10.12 19.49 54.95
CA LEU A 493 -9.58 20.72 55.52
C LEU A 493 -10.64 21.83 55.58
N ALA A 494 -11.39 22.04 54.49
CA ALA A 494 -12.45 23.04 54.41
C ALA A 494 -13.58 22.77 55.43
N THR A 495 -13.98 21.51 55.61
CA THR A 495 -15.02 21.14 56.59
C THR A 495 -14.65 21.46 58.03
N LEU A 496 -13.35 21.50 58.35
CA LEU A 496 -12.86 21.89 59.68
C LEU A 496 -12.69 23.41 59.82
N PHE A 497 -12.12 24.07 58.80
CA PHE A 497 -11.80 25.50 58.87
C PHE A 497 -13.01 26.41 58.69
N ILE A 498 -13.97 26.08 57.82
CA ILE A 498 -15.12 26.96 57.55
C ILE A 498 -15.93 27.25 58.82
N PRO A 499 -16.34 26.25 59.62
CA PRO A 499 -17.11 26.50 60.85
C PRO A 499 -16.28 27.17 61.96
N LEU A 500 -14.97 26.86 62.00
CA LEU A 500 -14.02 27.46 62.94
C LEU A 500 -13.86 28.97 62.66
N SER A 501 -13.62 29.34 61.40
CA SER A 501 -13.50 30.74 60.96
C SER A 501 -14.80 31.51 61.14
N PHE A 502 -15.96 30.88 60.89
CA PHE A 502 -17.26 31.50 61.16
C PHE A 502 -17.45 31.83 62.64
N SER A 503 -17.13 30.89 63.53
CA SER A 503 -17.23 31.08 64.98
C SER A 503 -16.30 32.21 65.47
N SER A 504 -15.08 32.26 64.95
CA SER A 504 -14.12 33.34 65.23
C SER A 504 -14.61 34.70 64.71
N SER A 505 -15.22 34.74 63.52
CA SER A 505 -15.75 35.97 62.93
C SER A 505 -16.98 36.50 63.69
N LEU A 506 -17.84 35.61 64.18
CA LEU A 506 -19.04 35.97 64.93
C LEU A 506 -18.67 36.60 66.29
N LEU A 507 -17.63 36.09 66.95
CA LEU A 507 -17.08 36.66 68.19
C LEU A 507 -16.17 37.87 67.96
N GLY A 508 -15.62 38.03 66.75
CA GLY A 508 -14.83 39.19 66.35
C GLY A 508 -15.68 40.39 65.89
N MET A 509 -16.95 40.17 65.56
CA MET A 509 -17.91 41.26 65.38
C MET A 509 -18.21 41.90 66.73
N ASN A 510 -18.11 43.23 66.80
CA ASN A 510 -18.42 44.00 68.00
C ASN A 510 -19.96 44.06 68.18
N ILE A 511 -20.55 42.94 68.58
CA ILE A 511 -21.99 42.84 68.82
C ILE A 511 -22.24 43.24 70.27
N ASP A 512 -22.92 44.37 70.48
CA ASP A 512 -23.25 44.93 71.81
C ASP A 512 -24.15 44.03 72.70
N LEU A 513 -24.50 42.82 72.24
CA LEU A 513 -25.30 41.84 72.97
C LEU A 513 -24.53 41.08 74.08
N LEU A 514 -23.19 41.21 74.14
CA LEU A 514 -22.33 40.57 75.16
C LEU A 514 -21.87 41.56 76.26
N GLY A 515 -22.72 42.56 76.55
CA GLY A 515 -22.47 43.57 77.58
C GLY A 515 -22.47 43.00 79.00
N GLN A 516 -21.35 42.41 79.42
CA GLN A 516 -20.92 42.35 80.82
C GLN A 516 -19.44 41.96 80.92
N ASN A 517 -18.69 42.75 81.69
CA ASN A 517 -17.22 42.79 81.81
C ASN A 517 -16.55 41.53 82.39
N SER A 518 -16.70 40.38 81.74
CA SER A 518 -15.77 39.24 81.81
C SER A 518 -16.28 38.13 80.90
N VAL A 519 -16.17 38.31 79.58
CA VAL A 519 -16.30 37.15 78.67
C VAL A 519 -15.10 36.24 78.95
N GLN A 520 -15.31 35.26 79.84
CA GLN A 520 -14.35 34.17 80.03
C GLN A 520 -14.08 33.57 78.65
N SER A 521 -12.81 33.41 78.31
CA SER A 521 -12.34 32.78 77.07
C SER A 521 -13.00 31.41 76.79
N TRP A 522 -13.64 30.83 77.81
CA TRP A 522 -14.45 29.62 77.76
C TRP A 522 -15.63 29.65 76.76
N TRP A 523 -16.29 30.79 76.55
CA TRP A 523 -17.45 30.87 75.62
C TRP A 523 -17.10 30.56 74.16
N PHE A 524 -15.85 30.81 73.75
CA PHE A 524 -15.35 30.40 72.44
C PHE A 524 -15.44 28.88 72.27
N PHE A 525 -15.04 28.11 73.28
CA PHE A 525 -15.09 26.64 73.23
C PHE A 525 -16.53 26.12 73.23
N VAL A 526 -17.42 26.76 74.00
CA VAL A 526 -18.85 26.39 74.08
C VAL A 526 -19.57 26.57 72.75
N LEU A 527 -19.23 27.59 71.95
CA LEU A 527 -19.83 27.81 70.63
C LEU A 527 -19.13 26.98 69.53
N CYS A 528 -17.80 26.91 69.57
CA CYS A 528 -16.99 26.33 68.50
C CYS A 528 -17.06 24.79 68.43
N ILE A 529 -17.02 24.11 69.57
CA ILE A 529 -17.06 22.64 69.65
C ILE A 529 -18.36 22.07 69.05
N PRO A 530 -19.57 22.51 69.44
CA PRO A 530 -20.80 21.94 68.87
C PRO A 530 -20.97 22.26 67.38
N ILE A 531 -20.55 23.44 66.92
CA ILE A 531 -20.64 23.84 65.51
C ILE A 531 -19.69 23.00 64.64
N THR A 532 -18.44 22.81 65.08
CA THR A 532 -17.46 21.98 64.36
C THR A 532 -17.82 20.49 64.41
N LEU A 533 -18.29 19.99 65.55
CA LEU A 533 -18.77 18.60 65.70
C LEU A 533 -20.00 18.35 64.81
N PHE A 534 -20.95 19.28 64.74
CA PHE A 534 -22.11 19.17 63.88
C PHE A 534 -21.72 19.15 62.39
N ALA A 535 -20.81 20.03 61.97
CA ALA A 535 -20.29 20.03 60.58
C ALA A 535 -19.58 18.72 60.23
N TYR A 536 -18.78 18.18 61.16
CA TYR A 536 -18.08 16.90 60.96
C TYR A 536 -19.03 15.70 60.91
N ILE A 537 -20.04 15.67 61.78
CA ILE A 537 -21.09 14.63 61.76
C ILE A 537 -21.85 14.68 60.44
N PHE A 538 -22.21 15.88 59.96
CA PHE A 538 -22.91 16.05 58.69
C PHE A 538 -22.05 15.60 57.48
N TYR A 539 -20.73 15.82 57.54
CA TYR A 539 -19.79 15.32 56.54
C TYR A 539 -19.65 13.79 56.54
N LEU A 540 -19.58 13.16 57.73
CA LEU A 540 -19.54 11.70 57.87
C LEU A 540 -20.88 11.02 57.55
N TRP A 541 -21.99 11.78 57.53
CA TRP A 541 -23.32 11.26 57.28
C TRP A 541 -23.51 10.92 55.79
N ASP A 542 -23.26 9.66 55.47
CA ASP A 542 -23.39 9.05 54.14
C ASP A 542 -24.64 9.53 53.37
N SER A 543 -24.40 10.18 52.23
CA SER A 543 -25.44 10.64 51.28
C SER A 543 -26.37 9.51 50.81
N GLN A 544 -25.92 8.25 50.83
CA GLN A 544 -26.75 7.09 50.50
C GLN A 544 -27.73 6.71 51.63
N ALA A 545 -27.39 7.00 52.88
CA ALA A 545 -28.31 6.84 54.01
C ALA A 545 -29.45 7.87 53.94
N LEU A 546 -29.15 9.11 53.51
CA LEU A 546 -30.14 10.17 53.34
C LEU A 546 -31.14 9.84 52.23
N ARG A 547 -30.68 9.38 51.06
CA ARG A 547 -31.60 8.91 49.98
C ARG A 547 -32.48 7.75 50.43
N ARG A 548 -31.90 6.75 51.12
CA ARG A 548 -32.69 5.61 51.64
C ARG A 548 -33.70 6.05 52.69
N CYS A 549 -33.34 6.98 53.58
CA CYS A 549 -34.23 7.48 54.61
C CYS A 549 -35.33 8.37 54.02
N LEU A 550 -35.01 9.27 53.08
CA LEU A 550 -35.98 10.10 52.36
C LEU A 550 -36.97 9.26 51.54
N VAL A 551 -36.52 8.21 50.84
CA VAL A 551 -37.42 7.29 50.13
C VAL A 551 -38.32 6.53 51.11
N ARG A 552 -37.79 6.10 52.27
CA ARG A 552 -38.61 5.48 53.32
C ARG A 552 -39.62 6.46 53.92
N PHE A 553 -39.21 7.71 54.14
CA PHE A 553 -40.07 8.77 54.66
C PHE A 553 -41.16 9.13 53.66
N TRP A 554 -40.83 9.27 52.37
CA TRP A 554 -41.79 9.49 51.29
C TRP A 554 -42.79 8.33 51.19
N LYS A 555 -42.32 7.08 51.27
CA LYS A 555 -43.21 5.90 51.31
C LYS A 555 -44.08 5.84 52.57
N ARG A 556 -43.60 6.36 53.71
CA ARG A 556 -44.39 6.48 54.95
C ARG A 556 -45.42 7.60 54.85
N TRP A 557 -45.05 8.73 54.25
CA TRP A 557 -45.91 9.89 54.03
C TRP A 557 -47.03 9.58 53.02
N CYS A 558 -46.72 8.92 51.90
CA CYS A 558 -47.74 8.45 50.95
C CYS A 558 -48.72 7.45 51.60
N ARG A 559 -48.25 6.60 52.51
CA ARG A 559 -49.12 5.68 53.27
C ARG A 559 -49.98 6.42 54.31
N ALA A 560 -49.42 7.40 55.02
CA ALA A 560 -50.18 8.23 55.95
C ALA A 560 -51.26 9.06 55.23
N LYS A 561 -50.97 9.61 54.04
CA LYS A 561 -51.94 10.34 53.23
C LYS A 561 -53.10 9.43 52.75
N ARG A 562 -52.82 8.16 52.40
CA ARG A 562 -53.85 7.15 52.08
C ARG A 562 -54.74 6.78 53.27
N ASN A 563 -54.16 6.71 54.48
CA ASN A 563 -54.91 6.37 55.68
C ASN A 563 -55.78 7.54 56.19
N VAL A 564 -55.35 8.79 55.97
CA VAL A 564 -56.17 9.98 56.32
C VAL A 564 -57.38 10.13 55.39
N THR A 565 -57.27 9.75 54.10
CA THR A 565 -58.44 9.70 53.20
C THR A 565 -59.41 8.57 53.53
N ALA A 566 -58.94 7.45 54.09
CA ALA A 566 -59.82 6.35 54.50
C ALA A 566 -60.51 6.61 55.86
N ALA A 567 -59.81 7.23 56.82
CA ALA A 567 -60.34 7.53 58.14
C ALA A 567 -61.37 8.69 58.17
N LYS A 568 -61.44 9.50 57.11
CA LYS A 568 -62.45 10.57 56.98
C LYS A 568 -63.79 10.09 56.38
N SER A 569 -63.89 8.82 55.99
CA SER A 569 -65.08 8.25 55.35
C SER A 569 -66.04 7.53 56.30
N TRP A 570 -65.72 7.38 57.59
CA TRP A 570 -66.54 6.61 58.53
C TRP A 570 -66.83 7.43 59.81
N LYS A 571 -67.88 8.26 59.73
CA LYS A 571 -68.81 8.69 60.81
C LYS A 571 -69.78 9.78 60.29
N ASP A 572 -70.84 9.34 59.58
CA ASP A 572 -72.29 9.57 59.80
C ASP A 572 -72.88 10.94 60.25
N PRO A 573 -74.22 11.21 60.12
CA PRO A 573 -75.29 10.56 59.30
C PRO A 573 -76.41 11.50 58.71
N SER A 574 -77.35 10.89 57.96
CA SER A 574 -78.81 11.11 57.93
C SER A 574 -79.51 12.08 56.93
N TYR A 575 -80.67 11.58 56.45
CA TYR A 575 -81.80 12.19 55.72
C TYR A 575 -81.84 12.12 54.18
N ILE A 576 -82.63 11.16 53.69
CA ILE A 576 -83.32 11.18 52.39
C ILE A 576 -84.82 11.32 52.71
N VAL A 577 -85.41 12.44 52.27
CA VAL A 577 -86.79 12.53 51.75
C VAL A 577 -86.67 13.16 50.37
#